data_AF-A0A2P4PZF3-F1
#
_entry.id   AF-A0A2P4PZF3-F1
#
_cell.length_a   1.000
_cell.length_b   1.000
_cell.length_c   1.000
_cell.angle_alpha   90.00
_cell.angle_beta   90.00
_cell.angle_gamma   90.00
#
_symmetry.space_group_name_H-M   'P 1'
#
loop_
_entity.id
_entity.type
_entity.pdbx_description
1 polymer ?
#
loop_
_entity_poly.entity_id
_entity_poly.type
_entity_poly.pdbx_seq_one_letter_code
_entity_poly.pdbx_strand_id
1 'polypeptide(L)'
;MELINVNQENSFNPTPKLKSSPIPIFFVSFNGDDNICIHCGEKYTMTLIYEQKYCKKCLSNYLTNMDNDSSKHKTDTRSGTVIIDNINMYLDVYLLKKDLECSKYEISETKVSQNIQECCRNCLIILFFKQIIGRYHNFYYNYQDLSTKYKNVIESERYCKLCGKLLYQGTDHYIMREFKLCSNCYLISSGCIESTLTKKVISIVYLPWWENTSDCYCYEKLVFTSNCQKYCENCFIFLIGCRYCLTTNIIFGITNQSQCKKCKRVSIIILENKKIISINSGNNVLDDFLISIRHDQLKIAKFANDLKNIDKYFVPSKICDYSLCGKVFSEKLMKYIPYHILNLQM
;
A
#
# COMPACT_ATOMS: atom_id res chain seq x y z
N MET A 1 10.84 -31.92 11.35
CA MET A 1 9.43 -31.51 11.17
C MET A 1 9.26 -31.27 9.68
N GLU A 2 8.49 -32.13 9.01
CA GLU A 2 8.35 -32.11 7.55
C GLU A 2 7.82 -30.76 7.08
N LEU A 3 8.61 -30.10 6.24
CA LEU A 3 8.25 -28.85 5.58
C LEU A 3 7.04 -29.13 4.69
N ILE A 4 5.89 -28.65 5.13
CA ILE A 4 4.65 -28.62 4.35
C ILE A 4 4.99 -28.00 3.00
N ASN A 5 4.78 -28.78 1.95
CA ASN A 5 4.94 -28.38 0.56
C ASN A 5 3.83 -27.36 0.26
N VAL A 6 4.07 -26.08 0.58
CA VAL A 6 3.12 -25.01 0.29
C VAL A 6 3.24 -24.69 -1.20
N ASN A 7 2.31 -25.25 -1.97
CA ASN A 7 2.11 -25.04 -3.39
C ASN A 7 2.53 -23.62 -3.83
N GLN A 8 3.49 -23.57 -4.75
CA GLN A 8 3.78 -22.39 -5.53
C GLN A 8 2.57 -22.10 -6.44
N GLU A 9 1.52 -21.48 -5.91
CA GLU A 9 0.45 -20.91 -6.72
C GLU A 9 1.02 -19.70 -7.48
N ASN A 10 1.61 -19.99 -8.65
CA ASN A 10 2.19 -19.00 -9.54
C ASN A 10 1.16 -18.01 -10.12
N SER A 11 -0.14 -18.31 -9.96
CA SER A 11 -1.28 -17.48 -10.40
C SER A 11 -1.81 -16.50 -9.35
N PHE A 12 -1.27 -16.45 -8.12
CA PHE A 12 -1.83 -15.58 -7.08
C PHE A 12 -1.77 -14.09 -7.47
N ASN A 13 -2.92 -13.42 -7.45
CA ASN A 13 -3.06 -11.99 -7.69
C ASN A 13 -3.70 -11.32 -6.45
N PRO A 14 -2.96 -10.46 -5.70
CA PRO A 14 -3.48 -9.77 -4.53
C PRO A 14 -4.73 -8.90 -4.78
N THR A 15 -4.91 -8.37 -5.99
CA THR A 15 -6.07 -7.54 -6.35
C THR A 15 -6.64 -7.97 -7.70
N PRO A 16 -7.33 -9.12 -7.78
CA PRO A 16 -7.71 -9.76 -9.04
C PRO A 16 -8.73 -8.95 -9.86
N LYS A 17 -9.47 -8.04 -9.22
CA LYS A 17 -10.45 -7.16 -9.87
C LYS A 17 -9.87 -5.86 -10.42
N LEU A 18 -8.58 -5.59 -10.19
CA LEU A 18 -7.87 -4.41 -10.69
C LEU A 18 -6.75 -4.84 -11.64
N LYS A 19 -6.47 -4.05 -12.68
CA LYS A 19 -5.26 -4.23 -13.50
C LYS A 19 -4.04 -3.61 -12.81
N SER A 20 -2.84 -3.99 -13.25
CA SER A 20 -1.64 -3.21 -12.92
C SER A 20 -1.61 -1.96 -13.77
N SER A 21 -1.26 -0.82 -13.18
CA SER A 21 -1.05 0.42 -13.92
C SER A 21 0.03 0.22 -15.00
N PRO A 22 -0.11 0.81 -16.20
CA PRO A 22 0.92 0.76 -17.23
C PRO A 22 2.13 1.64 -16.87
N ILE A 23 1.92 2.73 -16.11
CA ILE A 23 2.95 3.65 -15.64
C ILE A 23 3.05 3.65 -14.10
N PRO A 24 4.21 3.98 -13.50
CA PRO A 24 4.34 4.03 -12.05
C PRO A 24 3.43 5.07 -11.39
N ILE A 25 2.89 4.73 -10.22
CA ILE A 25 2.07 5.61 -9.39
C ILE A 25 2.96 6.35 -8.41
N PHE A 26 3.29 7.60 -8.75
CA PHE A 26 4.18 8.47 -7.96
C PHE A 26 3.47 9.51 -7.10
N PHE A 27 2.14 9.61 -7.19
CA PHE A 27 1.39 10.60 -6.42
C PHE A 27 1.13 10.21 -4.96
N VAL A 28 1.65 9.08 -4.49
CA VAL A 28 1.52 8.61 -3.09
C VAL A 28 2.91 8.37 -2.50
N SER A 29 3.13 8.72 -1.23
CA SER A 29 4.40 8.39 -0.57
C SER A 29 4.37 6.96 -0.01
N PHE A 30 5.55 6.33 0.07
CA PHE A 30 5.74 5.11 0.85
C PHE A 30 5.98 5.37 2.35
N ASN A 31 6.17 6.64 2.71
CA ASN A 31 6.24 7.14 4.07
C ASN A 31 5.03 8.03 4.35
N GLY A 32 4.14 7.59 5.24
CA GLY A 32 2.95 8.34 5.66
C GLY A 32 3.27 9.68 6.34
N ASP A 33 4.49 9.83 6.87
CA ASP A 33 4.92 11.06 7.54
C ASP A 33 5.38 12.15 6.58
N ASP A 34 5.63 11.82 5.30
CA ASP A 34 6.07 12.82 4.33
C ASP A 34 5.01 13.91 4.17
N ASN A 35 5.44 15.16 4.27
CA ASN A 35 4.57 16.32 4.05
C ASN A 35 4.81 16.96 2.68
N ILE A 36 5.97 16.70 2.07
CA ILE A 36 6.39 17.23 0.77
C ILE A 36 6.59 16.07 -0.19
N CYS A 37 6.08 16.21 -1.40
CA CYS A 37 6.22 15.22 -2.45
C CYS A 37 7.67 15.16 -2.96
N ILE A 38 8.33 14.03 -2.76
CA ILE A 38 9.70 13.79 -3.23
C ILE A 38 9.87 13.87 -4.76
N HIS A 39 8.77 13.82 -5.52
CA HIS A 39 8.80 13.82 -6.98
C HIS A 39 8.65 15.20 -7.60
N CYS A 40 7.98 16.14 -6.93
CA CYS A 40 7.72 17.47 -7.51
C CYS A 40 7.86 18.63 -6.53
N GLY A 41 8.21 18.38 -5.26
CA GLY A 41 8.40 19.42 -4.24
C GLY A 41 7.12 20.05 -3.67
N GLU A 42 5.95 19.67 -4.18
CA GLU A 42 4.66 20.20 -3.69
C GLU A 42 4.23 19.54 -2.38
N LYS A 43 3.49 20.27 -1.55
CA LYS A 43 2.89 19.71 -0.34
C LYS A 43 1.88 18.61 -0.68
N TYR A 44 1.91 17.50 0.05
CA TYR A 44 0.87 16.49 -0.04
C TYR A 44 -0.48 17.05 0.40
N THR A 45 -1.54 16.67 -0.30
CA THR A 45 -2.93 16.91 0.12
C THR A 45 -3.49 15.66 0.76
N MET A 46 -4.40 15.81 1.72
CA MET A 46 -5.13 14.69 2.33
C MET A 46 -6.45 14.40 1.61
N THR A 47 -6.83 13.13 1.54
CA THR A 47 -8.17 12.73 1.11
C THR A 47 -9.21 13.10 2.15
N LEU A 48 -10.45 13.16 1.70
CA LEU A 48 -11.53 13.70 2.51
C LEU A 48 -11.98 12.81 3.68
N ILE A 49 -11.90 11.47 3.60
CA ILE A 49 -12.49 10.58 4.63
C ILE A 49 -11.44 9.90 5.52
N TYR A 50 -10.31 9.46 4.95
CA TYR A 50 -9.31 8.66 5.67
C TYR A 50 -7.92 9.30 5.75
N GLU A 51 -7.83 10.61 5.51
CA GLU A 51 -6.59 11.41 5.60
C GLU A 51 -5.39 10.87 4.81
N GLN A 52 -5.65 10.11 3.76
CA GLN A 52 -4.60 9.54 2.93
C GLN A 52 -3.89 10.66 2.20
N LYS A 53 -2.57 10.72 2.31
CA LYS A 53 -1.76 11.73 1.62
C LYS A 53 -1.55 11.36 0.16
N TYR A 54 -1.83 12.30 -0.74
CA TYR A 54 -1.54 12.21 -2.17
C TYR A 54 -1.15 13.57 -2.76
N CYS A 55 -0.30 13.56 -3.78
CA CYS A 55 0.19 14.76 -4.44
C CYS A 55 -0.70 15.08 -5.66
N LYS A 56 -1.43 16.20 -5.60
CA LYS A 56 -2.33 16.63 -6.67
C LYS A 56 -1.64 16.81 -8.02
N LYS A 57 -0.45 17.44 -8.03
CA LYS A 57 0.34 17.69 -9.25
C LYS A 57 0.77 16.37 -9.90
N CYS A 58 1.35 15.45 -9.11
CA CYS A 58 1.73 14.13 -9.61
C CYS A 58 0.53 13.30 -10.08
N LEU A 59 -0.64 13.43 -9.43
CA LEU A 59 -1.85 12.75 -9.88
C LEU A 59 -2.35 13.31 -11.22
N SER A 60 -2.37 14.64 -11.37
CA SER A 60 -2.74 15.29 -12.63
C SER A 60 -1.82 14.86 -13.78
N ASN A 61 -0.51 14.81 -13.52
CA ASN A 61 0.47 14.31 -14.49
C ASN A 61 0.25 12.83 -14.82
N TYR A 62 -0.01 12.00 -13.80
CA TYR A 62 -0.34 10.59 -13.99
C TYR A 62 -1.56 10.42 -14.92
N LEU A 63 -2.65 11.14 -14.67
CA LEU A 63 -3.85 11.10 -15.50
C LEU A 63 -3.59 11.57 -16.93
N THR A 64 -2.82 12.64 -17.11
CA THR A 64 -2.47 13.17 -18.44
C THR A 64 -1.69 12.15 -19.27
N ASN A 65 -0.74 11.44 -18.65
CA ASN A 65 0.06 10.45 -19.33
C ASN A 65 -0.77 9.22 -19.75
N MET A 66 -1.76 8.84 -18.94
CA MET A 66 -2.69 7.75 -19.26
C MET A 66 -3.57 8.07 -20.48
N ASP A 67 -3.97 9.33 -20.66
CA ASP A 67 -4.77 9.76 -21.81
C ASP A 67 -3.98 9.73 -23.13
N ASN A 68 -2.68 10.07 -23.07
CA ASN A 68 -1.83 10.11 -24.26
C ASN A 68 -1.50 8.70 -24.81
N ASP A 69 -1.40 7.69 -23.95
CA ASP A 69 -1.24 6.28 -24.37
C ASP A 69 -2.53 5.69 -24.96
N SER A 70 -3.69 6.32 -24.72
CA SER A 70 -5.02 5.86 -25.16
C SER A 70 -5.37 6.25 -26.61
N SER A 71 -4.39 6.62 -27.43
CA SER A 71 -4.52 7.15 -28.80
C SER A 71 -5.17 6.21 -29.85
N LYS A 72 -5.84 5.12 -29.46
CA LYS A 72 -6.57 4.23 -30.38
C LYS A 72 -8.07 4.47 -30.51
N HIS A 73 -8.73 5.21 -29.62
CA HIS A 73 -10.16 5.51 -29.76
C HIS A 73 -10.51 6.92 -29.29
N LYS A 74 -10.31 7.92 -30.16
CA LYS A 74 -10.95 9.24 -30.02
C LYS A 74 -12.39 9.13 -30.53
N THR A 75 -13.35 8.94 -29.64
CA THR A 75 -14.77 9.23 -29.93
C THR A 75 -15.26 10.37 -29.05
N ASP A 76 -15.98 11.30 -29.66
CA ASP A 76 -16.49 12.59 -29.16
C ASP A 76 -17.37 12.50 -27.90
N THR A 77 -16.77 12.12 -26.77
CA THR A 77 -17.45 12.07 -25.47
C THR A 77 -16.70 12.94 -24.48
N ARG A 78 -17.46 13.78 -23.77
CA ARG A 78 -17.07 14.64 -22.64
C ARG A 78 -15.89 14.02 -21.85
N SER A 79 -14.68 14.52 -22.11
CA SER A 79 -13.38 13.91 -21.75
C SER A 79 -13.24 13.49 -20.27
N GLY A 80 -14.00 14.08 -19.34
CA GLY A 80 -13.96 13.73 -17.92
C GLY A 80 -14.45 12.31 -17.56
N THR A 81 -15.40 11.72 -18.30
CA THR A 81 -15.92 10.36 -17.99
C THR A 81 -14.89 9.29 -18.34
N VAL A 82 -14.24 9.42 -19.50
CA VAL A 82 -13.21 8.47 -19.98
C VAL A 82 -12.01 8.39 -19.02
N ILE A 83 -11.57 9.54 -18.48
CA ILE A 83 -10.46 9.61 -17.51
C ILE A 83 -10.80 8.83 -16.22
N ILE A 84 -12.06 8.91 -15.75
CA ILE A 84 -12.52 8.26 -14.52
C ILE A 84 -12.64 6.73 -14.71
N ASP A 85 -13.12 6.28 -15.86
CA ASP A 85 -13.19 4.85 -16.16
C ASP A 85 -11.79 4.25 -16.28
N ASN A 86 -10.85 5.02 -16.87
CA ASN A 86 -9.45 4.64 -16.95
C ASN A 86 -8.78 4.51 -15.57
N ILE A 87 -8.97 5.46 -14.64
CA ILE A 87 -8.37 5.35 -13.30
C ILE A 87 -8.95 4.17 -12.51
N ASN A 88 -10.27 3.95 -12.59
CA ASN A 88 -10.96 2.87 -11.87
C ASN A 88 -10.52 1.46 -12.31
N MET A 89 -9.93 1.33 -13.50
CA MET A 89 -9.38 0.06 -13.98
C MET A 89 -8.13 -0.38 -13.20
N TYR A 90 -7.36 0.57 -12.65
CA TYR A 90 -6.09 0.32 -11.96
C TYR A 90 -6.17 0.59 -10.47
N LEU A 91 -7.04 1.51 -10.07
CA LEU A 91 -7.17 1.99 -8.72
C LEU A 91 -8.61 1.93 -8.24
N ASP A 92 -8.82 1.40 -7.05
CA ASP A 92 -10.13 1.46 -6.40
C ASP A 92 -10.25 2.78 -5.63
N VAL A 93 -10.78 3.79 -6.32
CA VAL A 93 -10.91 5.18 -5.84
C VAL A 93 -12.36 5.58 -5.69
N TYR A 94 -12.66 6.27 -4.61
CA TYR A 94 -13.95 6.92 -4.40
C TYR A 94 -13.81 8.40 -4.71
N LEU A 95 -14.63 8.88 -5.63
CA LEU A 95 -14.60 10.25 -6.14
C LEU A 95 -15.93 10.92 -5.86
N LEU A 96 -15.89 12.21 -5.53
CA LEU A 96 -17.04 13.09 -5.51
C LEU A 96 -16.88 14.13 -6.61
N LYS A 97 -17.89 14.24 -7.47
CA LYS A 97 -17.99 15.32 -8.44
C LYS A 97 -18.51 16.56 -7.73
N LYS A 98 -17.76 17.66 -7.80
CA LYS A 98 -18.22 18.97 -7.33
C LYS A 98 -19.15 19.52 -8.41
N ASP A 99 -20.38 19.83 -8.02
CA ASP A 99 -21.35 20.53 -8.87
C ASP A 99 -20.89 22.00 -8.97
N LEU A 100 -19.86 22.27 -9.77
CA LEU A 100 -19.56 23.62 -10.22
C LEU A 100 -20.24 23.79 -11.57
N GLU A 101 -20.87 24.96 -11.74
CA GLU A 101 -21.39 25.47 -13.01
C GLU A 101 -20.24 25.59 -14.03
N CYS A 102 -19.71 24.49 -14.56
CA CYS A 102 -18.84 24.48 -15.73
C CYS A 102 -19.60 24.88 -17.02
N SER A 103 -20.72 25.59 -16.88
CA SER A 103 -21.66 25.98 -17.93
C SER A 103 -22.08 27.45 -17.81
N LYS A 104 -21.19 28.34 -17.36
CA LYS A 104 -21.41 29.80 -17.39
C LYS A 104 -20.30 30.61 -18.07
N TYR A 105 -19.38 29.97 -18.77
CA TYR A 105 -18.60 30.66 -19.79
C TYR A 105 -19.09 30.20 -21.16
N GLU A 106 -19.69 31.17 -21.84
CA GLU A 106 -20.43 31.06 -23.07
C GLU A 106 -19.71 30.24 -24.14
N ILE A 107 -20.51 29.49 -24.88
CA ILE A 107 -20.17 29.04 -26.22
C ILE A 107 -20.02 30.31 -27.07
N SER A 108 -18.83 30.90 -27.09
CA SER A 108 -18.41 31.73 -28.21
C SER A 108 -17.45 30.89 -29.05
N GLU A 109 -17.86 30.67 -30.28
CA GLU A 109 -17.10 29.94 -31.28
C GLU A 109 -15.70 30.54 -31.42
N THR A 110 -14.74 29.66 -31.69
CA THR A 110 -13.30 29.88 -31.92
C THR A 110 -12.39 29.81 -30.67
N LYS A 111 -11.55 28.76 -30.65
CA LYS A 111 -10.53 28.37 -29.66
C LYS A 111 -11.07 27.66 -28.40
N VAL A 112 -11.28 26.34 -28.54
CA VAL A 112 -11.39 25.39 -27.42
C VAL A 112 -10.10 25.47 -26.59
N SER A 113 -10.15 26.25 -25.53
CA SER A 113 -9.04 26.53 -24.64
C SER A 113 -8.68 25.29 -23.81
N GLN A 114 -7.37 25.04 -23.65
CA GLN A 114 -6.79 24.07 -22.71
C GLN A 114 -7.37 24.20 -21.28
N ASN A 115 -7.97 25.35 -20.95
CA ASN A 115 -8.62 25.64 -19.68
C ASN A 115 -9.85 24.77 -19.36
N ILE A 116 -10.61 24.24 -20.35
CA ILE A 116 -11.78 23.38 -20.05
C ILE A 116 -11.32 22.00 -19.54
N GLN A 117 -10.20 21.50 -20.07
CA GLN A 117 -9.60 20.23 -19.64
C GLN A 117 -9.05 20.33 -18.21
N GLU A 118 -8.49 21.48 -17.85
CA GLU A 118 -8.02 21.80 -16.49
C GLU A 118 -9.19 22.04 -15.50
N CYS A 119 -10.27 22.67 -15.98
CA CYS A 119 -11.48 22.92 -15.20
C CYS A 119 -12.22 21.62 -14.78
N CYS A 120 -12.35 20.64 -15.69
CA CYS A 120 -12.94 19.33 -15.34
C CYS A 120 -12.07 18.50 -14.37
N ARG A 121 -10.73 18.63 -14.44
CA ARG A 121 -9.80 17.97 -13.50
C ARG A 121 -9.90 18.54 -12.08
N ASN A 122 -10.17 19.83 -11.95
CA ASN A 122 -10.35 20.50 -10.66
C ASN A 122 -11.73 20.26 -10.00
N CYS A 123 -12.68 19.66 -10.72
CA CYS A 123 -14.02 19.36 -10.20
C CYS A 123 -14.12 18.00 -9.50
N LEU A 124 -13.08 17.18 -9.50
CA LEU A 124 -13.07 15.87 -8.84
C LEU A 124 -12.39 15.96 -7.47
N ILE A 125 -13.15 15.64 -6.44
CA ILE A 125 -12.65 15.52 -5.06
C ILE A 125 -12.41 14.03 -4.80
N ILE A 126 -11.18 13.66 -4.45
CA ILE A 126 -10.88 12.29 -4.03
C ILE A 126 -11.32 12.11 -2.58
N LEU A 127 -12.27 11.19 -2.39
CA LEU A 127 -12.77 10.83 -1.07
C LEU A 127 -11.77 9.95 -0.34
N PHE A 128 -11.28 8.91 -1.01
CA PHE A 128 -10.23 7.99 -0.56
C PHE A 128 -9.85 6.96 -1.64
N PHE A 129 -8.75 6.26 -1.39
CA PHE A 129 -8.22 5.11 -2.12
C PHE A 129 -8.35 3.84 -1.26
N LYS A 130 -8.85 2.73 -1.80
CA LYS A 130 -8.89 1.47 -1.06
C LYS A 130 -7.51 0.81 -0.92
N GLN A 131 -6.62 1.02 -1.88
CA GLN A 131 -5.26 0.45 -1.85
C GLN A 131 -4.29 1.17 -0.91
N ILE A 132 -4.70 2.22 -0.20
CA ILE A 132 -3.82 2.96 0.73
C ILE A 132 -4.43 2.86 2.11
N ILE A 133 -3.66 2.52 3.14
CA ILE A 133 -4.18 2.59 4.50
C ILE A 133 -4.38 4.06 4.86
N GLY A 134 -5.58 4.37 5.33
CA GLY A 134 -5.87 5.67 5.93
C GLY A 134 -6.37 5.51 7.36
N ARG A 135 -6.19 6.56 8.15
CA ARG A 135 -6.76 6.63 9.50
C ARG A 135 -8.12 7.29 9.39
N TYR A 136 -9.11 6.72 10.07
CA TYR A 136 -10.42 7.33 10.10
C TYR A 136 -10.33 8.66 10.86
N HIS A 137 -10.72 9.77 10.22
CA HIS A 137 -10.85 11.04 10.92
C HIS A 137 -12.28 11.19 11.46
N ASN A 138 -12.40 11.45 12.77
CA ASN A 138 -13.68 11.81 13.39
C ASN A 138 -14.07 13.23 12.95
N PHE A 139 -14.70 13.34 11.78
CA PHE A 139 -15.46 14.53 11.40
C PHE A 139 -16.67 14.66 12.33
N TYR A 140 -16.49 15.31 13.48
CA TYR A 140 -17.60 15.78 14.31
C TYR A 140 -17.67 17.31 14.43
N TYR A 141 -16.79 18.05 13.73
CA TYR A 141 -16.79 19.49 13.81
C TYR A 141 -16.74 20.13 12.40
N ASN A 142 -17.87 20.76 12.03
CA ASN A 142 -17.98 21.97 11.19
C ASN A 142 -18.45 21.96 9.73
N TYR A 143 -19.13 20.93 9.17
CA TYR A 143 -19.87 21.14 7.91
C TYR A 143 -21.19 20.34 7.82
N GLN A 144 -22.32 21.02 8.07
CA GLN A 144 -23.68 20.45 8.02
C GLN A 144 -24.01 19.87 6.61
N ASP A 145 -23.60 20.57 5.54
CA ASP A 145 -23.91 20.21 4.14
C ASP A 145 -23.12 19.01 3.59
N LEU A 146 -21.90 18.79 4.08
CA LEU A 146 -21.15 17.59 3.69
C LEU A 146 -21.73 16.32 4.35
N SER A 147 -22.48 16.44 5.44
CA SER A 147 -22.96 15.29 6.23
C SER A 147 -23.84 14.32 5.44
N THR A 148 -24.68 14.83 4.52
CA THR A 148 -25.57 13.98 3.70
C THR A 148 -24.79 13.23 2.62
N LYS A 149 -23.86 13.91 1.91
CA LYS A 149 -23.01 13.25 0.89
C LYS A 149 -22.11 12.17 1.53
N TYR A 150 -21.62 12.38 2.75
CA TYR A 150 -20.84 11.35 3.47
C TYR A 150 -21.67 10.16 3.93
N LYS A 151 -22.90 10.38 4.42
CA LYS A 151 -23.80 9.28 4.78
C LYS A 151 -23.99 8.33 3.59
N ASN A 152 -24.21 8.87 2.40
CA ASN A 152 -24.33 8.07 1.18
C ASN A 152 -23.04 7.28 0.87
N VAL A 153 -21.86 7.86 1.09
CA VAL A 153 -20.58 7.15 0.90
C VAL A 153 -20.43 6.03 1.92
N ILE A 154 -20.71 6.27 3.20
CA ILE A 154 -20.67 5.25 4.27
C ILE A 154 -21.70 4.14 4.01
N GLU A 155 -22.87 4.47 3.50
CA GLU A 155 -23.89 3.49 3.10
C GLU A 155 -23.42 2.68 1.89
N SER A 156 -22.81 3.33 0.89
CA SER A 156 -22.24 2.64 -0.27
C SER A 156 -21.12 1.67 0.11
N GLU A 157 -20.37 1.98 1.17
CA GLU A 157 -19.30 1.14 1.74
C GLU A 157 -19.81 -0.14 2.43
N ARG A 158 -21.14 -0.31 2.60
CA ARG A 158 -21.72 -1.60 2.99
C ARG A 158 -21.49 -2.67 1.94
N TYR A 159 -21.34 -2.28 0.67
CA TYR A 159 -21.09 -3.19 -0.43
C TYR A 159 -19.71 -2.94 -1.02
N CYS A 160 -19.03 -4.00 -1.44
CA CYS A 160 -17.78 -3.85 -2.16
C CYS A 160 -18.06 -3.30 -3.57
N LYS A 161 -17.51 -2.12 -3.90
CA LYS A 161 -17.59 -1.53 -5.25
C LYS A 161 -17.10 -2.47 -6.36
N LEU A 162 -16.13 -3.33 -6.08
CA LEU A 162 -15.50 -4.21 -7.09
C LEU A 162 -16.28 -5.51 -7.36
N CYS A 163 -17.08 -6.02 -6.42
CA CYS A 163 -17.79 -7.30 -6.59
C CYS A 163 -19.25 -7.30 -6.14
N GLY A 164 -19.77 -6.19 -5.62
CA GLY A 164 -21.15 -6.05 -5.15
C GLY A 164 -21.48 -6.81 -3.85
N LYS A 165 -20.55 -7.58 -3.28
CA LYS A 165 -20.81 -8.35 -2.05
C LYS A 165 -21.01 -7.43 -0.84
N LEU A 166 -21.98 -7.77 0.00
CA LEU A 166 -22.21 -7.13 1.28
C LEU A 166 -21.05 -7.42 2.24
N LEU A 167 -20.45 -6.37 2.77
CA LEU A 167 -19.37 -6.44 3.75
C LEU A 167 -19.91 -6.46 5.18
N TYR A 168 -20.92 -5.64 5.48
CA TYR A 168 -21.46 -5.49 6.82
C TYR A 168 -22.98 -5.25 6.80
N GLN A 169 -23.71 -5.98 7.66
CA GLN A 169 -25.18 -5.96 7.71
C GLN A 169 -25.74 -5.26 8.98
N GLY A 170 -24.89 -4.91 9.95
CA GLY A 170 -25.35 -4.28 11.19
C GLY A 170 -25.54 -2.77 11.09
N THR A 171 -25.91 -2.17 12.22
CA THR A 171 -26.17 -0.72 12.36
C THR A 171 -25.14 -0.02 13.24
N ASP A 172 -24.12 -0.74 13.74
CA ASP A 172 -23.06 -0.14 14.54
C ASP A 172 -22.28 0.88 13.71
N HIS A 173 -22.41 2.16 14.09
CA HIS A 173 -21.83 3.26 13.34
C HIS A 173 -20.30 3.27 13.38
N TYR A 174 -19.68 2.77 14.44
CA TYR A 174 -18.22 2.65 14.52
C TYR A 174 -17.72 1.59 13.55
N ILE A 175 -18.32 0.40 13.58
CA ILE A 175 -17.96 -0.68 12.65
C ILE A 175 -18.22 -0.24 11.22
N MET A 176 -19.34 0.41 10.92
CA MET A 176 -19.64 0.91 9.57
C MET A 176 -18.56 1.85 9.03
N ARG A 177 -18.01 2.73 9.87
CA ARG A 177 -16.98 3.71 9.49
C ARG A 177 -15.57 3.13 9.32
N GLU A 178 -15.29 1.94 9.85
CA GLU A 178 -13.98 1.32 9.72
C GLU A 178 -13.56 1.18 8.25
N PHE A 179 -12.28 1.43 7.97
CA PHE A 179 -11.71 1.19 6.65
C PHE A 179 -11.62 -0.32 6.38
N LYS A 180 -12.45 -0.82 5.46
CA LYS A 180 -12.55 -2.25 5.16
C LYS A 180 -12.09 -2.57 3.76
N LEU A 181 -11.43 -3.72 3.61
CA LEU A 181 -11.15 -4.35 2.33
C LEU A 181 -11.92 -5.66 2.21
N CYS A 182 -12.59 -5.85 1.07
CA CYS A 182 -13.33 -7.07 0.78
C CYS A 182 -12.37 -8.25 0.58
N SER A 183 -12.54 -9.32 1.35
CA SER A 183 -11.69 -10.51 1.27
C SER A 183 -11.78 -11.24 -0.07
N ASN A 184 -12.80 -10.96 -0.90
CA ASN A 184 -12.92 -11.51 -2.24
C ASN A 184 -12.19 -10.69 -3.32
N CYS A 185 -11.86 -9.43 -3.03
CA CYS A 185 -11.26 -8.49 -3.99
C CYS A 185 -9.83 -8.08 -3.61
N TYR A 186 -9.47 -8.25 -2.35
CA TYR A 186 -8.16 -7.97 -1.77
C TYR A 186 -7.71 -9.24 -1.08
N LEU A 187 -6.72 -9.91 -1.66
CA LEU A 187 -6.23 -11.21 -1.21
C LEU A 187 -4.86 -11.01 -0.57
N ILE A 188 -4.73 -11.46 0.68
CA ILE A 188 -3.44 -11.60 1.33
C ILE A 188 -2.98 -13.03 1.12
N SER A 189 -1.70 -13.22 0.80
CA SER A 189 -1.08 -14.54 0.81
C SER A 189 0.28 -14.49 1.48
N SER A 190 0.84 -15.67 1.71
CA SER A 190 2.18 -15.86 2.19
C SER A 190 2.91 -16.85 1.30
N GLY A 191 4.22 -16.85 1.41
CA GLY A 191 5.08 -17.81 0.73
C GLY A 191 6.46 -17.83 1.36
N CYS A 192 7.37 -18.45 0.65
CA CYS A 192 8.73 -18.67 1.07
C CYS A 192 9.68 -18.30 -0.08
N ILE A 193 10.81 -17.67 0.25
CA ILE A 193 11.88 -17.32 -0.70
C ILE A 193 13.24 -17.65 -0.10
N GLU A 194 14.29 -17.66 -0.92
CA GLU A 194 15.65 -17.91 -0.47
C GLU A 194 16.29 -16.64 0.13
N SER A 195 16.93 -16.79 1.29
CA SER A 195 17.80 -15.80 1.92
C SER A 195 19.11 -15.70 1.14
N THR A 196 19.51 -14.48 0.80
CA THR A 196 20.81 -14.28 0.14
C THR A 196 21.99 -14.36 1.11
N LEU A 197 21.74 -14.13 2.40
CA LEU A 197 22.78 -14.18 3.42
C LEU A 197 23.07 -15.63 3.83
N THR A 198 22.03 -16.42 4.08
CA THR A 198 22.18 -17.74 4.71
C THR A 198 21.79 -18.92 3.82
N LYS A 199 21.24 -18.66 2.62
CA LYS A 199 20.73 -19.70 1.69
C LYS A 199 19.57 -20.53 2.24
N LYS A 200 19.05 -20.18 3.41
CA LYS A 200 17.85 -20.79 3.99
C LYS A 200 16.58 -20.14 3.47
N VAL A 201 15.49 -20.87 3.65
CA VAL A 201 14.14 -20.40 3.34
C VAL A 201 13.71 -19.35 4.37
N ILE A 202 13.21 -18.21 3.89
CA ILE A 202 12.63 -17.13 4.69
C ILE A 202 11.18 -16.88 4.27
N SER A 203 10.37 -16.43 5.22
CA SER A 203 8.96 -16.14 4.99
C SER A 203 8.74 -14.79 4.31
N ILE A 204 7.73 -14.74 3.44
CA ILE A 204 7.25 -13.52 2.78
C ILE A 204 5.72 -13.46 2.86
N VAL A 205 5.17 -12.27 3.09
CA VAL A 205 3.73 -11.98 3.08
C VAL A 205 3.44 -10.95 2.00
N TYR A 206 2.39 -11.17 1.22
CA TYR A 206 1.96 -10.33 0.11
C TYR A 206 0.69 -9.58 0.49
N LEU A 207 0.82 -8.28 0.77
CA LEU A 207 -0.28 -7.40 1.11
C LEU A 207 -0.92 -6.78 -0.14
N PRO A 208 -2.26 -6.77 -0.26
CA PRO A 208 -2.98 -6.19 -1.38
C PRO A 208 -3.13 -4.65 -1.29
N TRP A 209 -2.41 -3.99 -0.39
CA TRP A 209 -2.40 -2.53 -0.22
C TRP A 209 -0.97 -1.99 -0.11
N TRP A 210 -0.87 -0.66 -0.22
CA TRP A 210 0.33 0.14 -0.06
C TRP A 210 0.57 0.44 1.41
N GLU A 211 1.48 -0.30 2.02
CA GLU A 211 1.83 -0.16 3.43
C GLU A 211 2.75 1.04 3.62
N ASN A 212 2.21 2.18 4.03
CA ASN A 212 2.91 3.45 4.16
C ASN A 212 3.34 3.80 5.59
N THR A 213 3.26 2.88 6.55
CA THR A 213 3.74 3.12 7.93
C THR A 213 5.21 3.57 7.98
N SER A 214 5.55 4.51 8.86
CA SER A 214 6.92 4.91 9.15
C SER A 214 7.58 4.06 10.23
N ASP A 215 6.78 3.37 11.03
CA ASP A 215 7.24 2.51 12.12
C ASP A 215 7.07 1.04 11.78
N CYS A 216 8.03 0.24 12.22
CA CYS A 216 8.00 -1.21 12.14
C CYS A 216 6.98 -1.78 13.13
N TYR A 217 6.55 -3.01 12.89
CA TYR A 217 5.71 -3.78 13.82
C TYR A 217 6.40 -4.11 15.16
N CYS A 218 7.71 -3.83 15.29
CA CYS A 218 8.43 -3.86 16.57
C CYS A 218 8.59 -2.46 17.20
N TYR A 219 7.85 -1.46 16.71
CA TYR A 219 7.87 -0.06 17.15
C TYR A 219 9.14 0.73 16.87
N GLU A 220 10.09 0.14 16.13
CA GLU A 220 11.30 0.85 15.68
C GLU A 220 11.05 1.59 14.37
N LYS A 221 11.67 2.76 14.22
CA LYS A 221 11.55 3.56 12.99
C LYS A 221 12.12 2.80 11.79
N LEU A 222 11.39 2.81 10.68
CA LEU A 222 11.83 2.20 9.43
C LEU A 222 12.84 3.09 8.70
N VAL A 223 13.87 2.46 8.16
CA VAL A 223 14.87 3.09 7.30
C VAL A 223 14.41 2.97 5.84
N PHE A 224 14.24 4.10 5.19
CA PHE A 224 13.86 4.18 3.78
C PHE A 224 15.11 4.19 2.91
N THR A 225 15.17 3.28 1.94
CA THR A 225 16.31 3.15 0.99
C THR A 225 15.91 3.62 -0.41
N SER A 226 14.62 3.64 -0.70
CA SER A 226 14.06 4.22 -1.90
C SER A 226 12.62 4.65 -1.64
N ASN A 227 11.99 5.25 -2.66
CA ASN A 227 10.57 5.59 -2.59
C ASN A 227 9.63 4.36 -2.58
N CYS A 228 10.12 3.13 -2.62
CA CYS A 228 9.29 1.92 -2.53
C CYS A 228 9.96 0.80 -1.72
N GLN A 229 11.00 1.12 -0.97
CA GLN A 229 11.73 0.16 -0.14
C GLN A 229 12.04 0.78 1.21
N LYS A 230 11.67 0.05 2.27
CA LYS A 230 12.03 0.38 3.65
C LYS A 230 12.26 -0.88 4.45
N TYR A 231 13.02 -0.79 5.54
CA TYR A 231 13.30 -1.93 6.39
C TYR A 231 13.51 -1.52 7.85
N CYS A 232 13.39 -2.49 8.74
CA CYS A 232 13.70 -2.32 10.15
C CYS A 232 15.10 -2.86 10.45
N GLU A 233 15.97 -2.03 11.04
CA GLU A 233 17.31 -2.46 11.46
C GLU A 233 17.30 -3.42 12.64
N ASN A 234 16.26 -3.35 13.48
CA ASN A 234 16.15 -4.21 14.65
C ASN A 234 15.63 -5.61 14.29
N CYS A 235 14.60 -5.70 13.44
CA CYS A 235 13.99 -6.99 13.11
C CYS A 235 14.39 -7.52 11.73
N PHE A 236 15.13 -6.79 10.90
CA PHE A 236 15.43 -7.18 9.50
C PHE A 236 14.20 -7.53 8.66
N ILE A 237 13.09 -6.83 8.92
CA ILE A 237 11.89 -6.90 8.10
C ILE A 237 12.03 -5.91 6.97
N PHE A 238 11.81 -6.36 5.74
CA PHE A 238 11.78 -5.52 4.56
C PHE A 238 10.36 -5.35 4.07
N LEU A 239 9.99 -4.11 3.74
CA LEU A 239 8.74 -3.78 3.08
C LEU A 239 9.06 -3.24 1.68
N ILE A 240 8.63 -3.99 0.67
CA ILE A 240 8.87 -3.71 -0.75
C ILE A 240 7.54 -3.38 -1.44
N GLY A 241 7.35 -2.13 -1.82
CA GLY A 241 6.15 -1.64 -2.51
C GLY A 241 6.24 -1.80 -4.03
N CYS A 242 5.14 -2.20 -4.66
CA CYS A 242 5.00 -2.17 -6.12
C CYS A 242 4.31 -0.89 -6.60
N ARG A 243 5.06 0.00 -7.24
CA ARG A 243 4.56 1.28 -7.78
C ARG A 243 3.51 1.16 -8.89
N TYR A 244 3.32 -0.03 -9.48
CA TYR A 244 2.31 -0.25 -10.52
C TYR A 244 1.03 -0.87 -9.98
N CYS A 245 1.07 -1.47 -8.80
CA CYS A 245 -0.05 -2.23 -8.24
C CYS A 245 -0.55 -1.69 -6.90
N LEU A 246 0.22 -0.81 -6.24
CA LEU A 246 0.00 -0.39 -4.86
C LEU A 246 -0.20 -1.57 -3.90
N THR A 247 0.70 -2.55 -3.99
CA THR A 247 0.79 -3.72 -3.11
C THR A 247 2.13 -3.69 -2.38
N THR A 248 2.23 -4.32 -1.22
CA THR A 248 3.48 -4.42 -0.46
C THR A 248 3.83 -5.86 -0.13
N ASN A 249 5.08 -6.23 -0.36
CA ASN A 249 5.65 -7.48 0.12
C ASN A 249 6.36 -7.22 1.46
N ILE A 250 6.02 -7.98 2.50
CA ILE A 250 6.73 -8.01 3.78
C ILE A 250 7.63 -9.24 3.79
N ILE A 251 8.93 -9.05 3.98
CA ILE A 251 9.92 -10.13 3.99
C ILE A 251 10.53 -10.23 5.38
N PHE A 252 10.52 -11.43 5.96
CA PHE A 252 11.05 -11.73 7.29
C PHE A 252 12.44 -12.35 7.15
N GLY A 253 13.42 -11.51 6.81
CA GLY A 253 14.80 -11.90 6.56
C GLY A 253 15.45 -11.13 5.41
N ILE A 254 16.71 -11.45 5.16
CA ILE A 254 17.56 -10.73 4.19
C ILE A 254 17.55 -11.44 2.84
N THR A 255 17.18 -10.71 1.79
CA THR A 255 17.27 -11.16 0.39
C THR A 255 17.61 -9.95 -0.50
N ASN A 256 18.12 -10.20 -1.70
CA ASN A 256 18.52 -9.14 -2.64
C ASN A 256 17.42 -8.75 -3.63
N GLN A 257 16.30 -9.48 -3.67
CA GLN A 257 15.21 -9.19 -4.58
C GLN A 257 13.86 -9.64 -4.06
N SER A 258 12.81 -9.00 -4.55
CA SER A 258 11.42 -9.42 -4.35
C SER A 258 10.63 -9.28 -5.64
N GLN A 259 9.62 -10.11 -5.85
CA GLN A 259 8.76 -10.01 -7.03
C GLN A 259 7.33 -9.66 -6.62
N CYS A 260 6.73 -8.68 -7.30
CA CYS A 260 5.30 -8.40 -7.14
C CYS A 260 4.47 -9.57 -7.70
N LYS A 261 3.60 -10.17 -6.88
CA LYS A 261 2.77 -11.30 -7.30
C LYS A 261 1.80 -10.97 -8.44
N LYS A 262 1.30 -9.73 -8.48
CA LYS A 262 0.37 -9.23 -9.51
C LYS A 262 1.05 -8.99 -10.86
N CYS A 263 2.02 -8.08 -10.91
CA CYS A 263 2.60 -7.61 -12.17
C CYS A 263 3.95 -8.26 -12.53
N LYS A 264 4.42 -9.21 -11.72
CA LYS A 264 5.67 -10.00 -11.88
C LYS A 264 6.97 -9.19 -11.99
N ARG A 265 6.92 -7.86 -11.80
CA ARG A 265 8.11 -7.01 -11.75
C ARG A 265 8.94 -7.37 -10.54
N VAL A 266 10.25 -7.47 -10.78
CA VAL A 266 11.27 -7.72 -9.75
C VAL A 266 11.76 -6.37 -9.24
N SER A 267 11.85 -6.26 -7.93
CA SER A 267 12.44 -5.14 -7.20
C SER A 267 13.74 -5.61 -6.59
N ILE A 268 14.84 -4.93 -6.91
CA ILE A 268 16.14 -5.14 -6.26
C ILE A 268 16.08 -4.49 -4.88
N ILE A 269 16.49 -5.23 -3.86
CA ILE A 269 16.55 -4.75 -2.48
C ILE A 269 17.95 -4.20 -2.22
N ILE A 270 18.04 -2.89 -2.06
CA ILE A 270 19.29 -2.20 -1.76
C ILE A 270 19.55 -2.28 -0.26
N LEU A 271 20.62 -2.95 0.16
CA LEU A 271 21.13 -2.88 1.53
C LEU A 271 22.46 -2.16 1.54
N GLU A 272 22.64 -1.23 2.48
CA GLU A 272 23.93 -0.59 2.68
C GLU A 272 24.95 -1.64 3.15
N ASN A 273 26.06 -1.79 2.43
CA ASN A 273 27.08 -2.80 2.72
C ASN A 273 27.58 -2.75 4.16
N LYS A 274 27.69 -1.55 4.76
CA LYS A 274 28.10 -1.38 6.18
C LYS A 274 27.18 -2.10 7.17
N LYS A 275 25.89 -2.23 6.86
CA LYS A 275 24.89 -2.89 7.71
C LYS A 275 24.79 -4.38 7.44
N ILE A 276 25.11 -4.84 6.24
CA ILE A 276 25.35 -6.28 6.00
C ILE A 276 26.52 -6.74 6.88
N ILE A 277 27.61 -5.97 6.92
CA ILE A 277 28.83 -6.31 7.65
C ILE A 277 28.61 -6.40 9.17
N SER A 278 27.67 -5.64 9.75
CA SER A 278 27.36 -5.73 11.18
C SER A 278 26.55 -6.98 11.58
N ILE A 279 25.90 -7.62 10.60
CA ILE A 279 25.08 -8.83 10.80
C ILE A 279 25.84 -10.07 10.37
N ASN A 280 26.58 -9.96 9.27
CA ASN A 280 27.39 -11.03 8.70
C ASN A 280 28.66 -11.16 9.52
N SER A 281 28.64 -12.07 10.48
CA SER A 281 29.79 -12.39 11.33
C SER A 281 30.89 -13.15 10.56
N GLY A 282 30.64 -13.54 9.31
CA GLY A 282 31.45 -14.50 8.57
C GLY A 282 31.23 -15.95 9.02
N ASN A 283 30.35 -16.17 10.01
CA ASN A 283 29.96 -17.48 10.50
C ASN A 283 28.46 -17.72 10.24
N ASN A 284 28.17 -18.52 9.21
CA ASN A 284 26.80 -18.82 8.78
C ASN A 284 25.92 -19.38 9.92
N VAL A 285 26.49 -20.13 10.87
CA VAL A 285 25.73 -20.68 12.01
C VAL A 285 25.31 -19.57 12.97
N LEU A 286 26.19 -18.62 13.24
CA LEU A 286 25.88 -17.48 14.10
C LEU A 286 24.89 -16.53 13.43
N ASP A 287 25.07 -16.27 12.13
CA ASP A 287 24.15 -15.42 11.37
C ASP A 287 22.75 -16.04 11.30
N ASP A 288 22.68 -17.35 11.06
CA ASP A 288 21.44 -18.12 11.11
C ASP A 288 20.76 -18.04 12.48
N PHE A 289 21.54 -18.20 13.55
CA PHE A 289 21.03 -18.08 14.91
C PHE A 289 20.45 -16.68 15.15
N LEU A 290 21.19 -15.62 14.81
CA LEU A 290 20.78 -14.22 14.98
C LEU A 290 19.54 -13.84 14.18
N ILE A 291 19.29 -14.48 13.03
CA ILE A 291 18.07 -14.28 12.24
C ILE A 291 16.91 -15.08 12.83
N SER A 292 17.17 -16.34 13.23
CA SER A 292 16.14 -17.22 13.78
C SER A 292 15.49 -16.69 15.05
N ILE A 293 16.27 -16.01 15.91
CA ILE A 293 15.74 -15.38 17.13
C ILE A 293 14.86 -14.15 16.85
N ARG A 294 14.98 -13.54 15.65
CA ARG A 294 14.19 -12.35 15.24
C ARG A 294 12.90 -12.71 14.55
N HIS A 295 12.80 -13.93 14.05
CA HIS A 295 11.70 -14.38 13.21
C HIS A 295 11.23 -15.76 13.63
N ASP A 296 10.20 -15.80 14.46
CA ASP A 296 9.50 -17.04 14.76
C ASP A 296 8.66 -17.48 13.54
N GLN A 297 9.21 -18.41 12.77
CA GLN A 297 8.57 -18.95 11.57
C GLN A 297 7.24 -19.63 11.87
N LEU A 298 7.04 -20.19 13.06
CA LEU A 298 5.76 -20.79 13.46
C LEU A 298 4.70 -19.71 13.69
N LYS A 299 5.07 -18.61 14.36
CA LYS A 299 4.17 -17.44 14.52
C LYS A 299 3.81 -16.82 13.17
N ILE A 300 4.77 -16.72 12.25
CA ILE A 300 4.52 -16.21 10.89
C ILE A 300 3.60 -17.16 10.10
N ALA A 301 3.81 -18.47 10.17
CA ALA A 301 2.95 -19.47 9.53
C ALA A 301 1.53 -19.46 10.13
N LYS A 302 1.41 -19.30 11.45
CA LYS A 302 0.12 -19.14 12.12
C LYS A 302 -0.60 -17.88 11.66
N PHE A 303 0.11 -16.75 11.60
CA PHE A 303 -0.42 -15.50 11.05
C PHE A 303 -0.93 -15.68 9.61
N ALA A 304 -0.15 -16.33 8.76
CA ALA A 304 -0.57 -16.63 7.39
C ALA A 304 -1.85 -17.48 7.31
N ASN A 305 -2.00 -18.46 8.21
CA ASN A 305 -3.20 -19.29 8.28
C ASN A 305 -4.40 -18.52 8.82
N ASP A 306 -4.22 -17.69 9.85
CA ASP A 306 -5.28 -16.82 10.40
C ASP A 306 -5.86 -15.90 9.30
N LEU A 307 -5.01 -15.41 8.39
CA LEU A 307 -5.43 -14.58 7.26
C LEU A 307 -6.26 -15.31 6.21
N LYS A 308 -6.07 -16.63 6.03
CA LYS A 308 -6.88 -17.44 5.09
C LYS A 308 -8.33 -17.59 5.56
N ASN A 309 -8.57 -17.48 6.87
CA ASN A 309 -9.87 -17.71 7.49
C ASN A 309 -10.77 -16.45 7.52
N ILE A 310 -10.38 -15.37 6.82
CA ILE A 310 -11.15 -14.12 6.79
C ILE A 310 -12.21 -14.19 5.69
N ASP A 311 -13.46 -14.38 6.10
CA ASP A 311 -14.52 -14.79 5.17
C ASP A 311 -15.20 -13.62 4.40
N LYS A 312 -15.32 -12.43 5.00
CA LYS A 312 -16.08 -11.29 4.41
C LYS A 312 -15.22 -10.08 4.05
N TYR A 313 -14.53 -9.55 5.05
CA TYR A 313 -13.69 -8.38 4.94
C TYR A 313 -12.65 -8.38 6.05
N PHE A 314 -11.62 -7.57 5.87
CA PHE A 314 -10.68 -7.24 6.94
C PHE A 314 -10.45 -5.75 7.04
N VAL A 315 -9.94 -5.35 8.20
CA VAL A 315 -9.49 -4.00 8.50
C VAL A 315 -7.96 -4.03 8.52
N PRO A 316 -7.28 -3.44 7.51
CA PRO A 316 -5.82 -3.48 7.39
C PRO A 316 -5.08 -3.04 8.66
N SER A 317 -5.52 -1.97 9.33
CA SER A 317 -4.89 -1.51 10.58
C SER A 317 -4.93 -2.57 11.67
N LYS A 318 -6.05 -3.30 11.83
CA LYS A 318 -6.15 -4.38 12.82
C LYS A 318 -5.23 -5.57 12.50
N ILE A 319 -4.99 -5.85 11.22
CA ILE A 319 -4.03 -6.88 10.80
C ILE A 319 -2.61 -6.45 11.20
N CYS A 320 -2.24 -5.21 10.91
CA CYS A 320 -0.93 -4.64 11.24
C CYS A 320 -0.69 -4.57 12.76
N ASP A 321 -1.65 -4.03 13.52
CA ASP A 321 -1.48 -3.74 14.94
C ASP A 321 -1.61 -5.00 15.82
N TYR A 322 -2.64 -5.84 15.61
CA TYR A 322 -2.88 -6.96 16.53
C TYR A 322 -2.19 -8.25 16.10
N SER A 323 -1.99 -8.46 14.80
CA SER A 323 -1.53 -9.75 14.29
C SER A 323 -0.04 -9.74 13.98
N LEU A 324 0.47 -8.72 13.29
CA LEU A 324 1.91 -8.62 13.03
C LEU A 324 2.66 -8.22 14.31
N CYS A 325 2.30 -7.11 14.94
CA CYS A 325 2.99 -6.67 16.16
C CYS A 325 2.82 -7.66 17.34
N GLY A 326 1.59 -7.98 17.74
CA GLY A 326 1.34 -8.77 18.95
C GLY A 326 1.63 -10.28 18.85
N LYS A 327 1.36 -10.92 17.70
CA LYS A 327 1.52 -12.37 17.56
C LYS A 327 2.86 -12.80 16.97
N VAL A 328 3.51 -11.98 16.14
CA VAL A 328 4.79 -12.34 15.51
C VAL A 328 5.99 -11.82 16.31
N PHE A 329 5.84 -10.67 16.96
CA PHE A 329 6.93 -10.00 17.68
C PHE A 329 6.63 -9.91 19.17
N SER A 330 6.90 -10.99 19.91
CA SER A 330 6.97 -10.92 21.37
C SER A 330 8.39 -11.23 21.81
N GLU A 331 8.99 -10.28 22.52
CA GLU A 331 10.25 -10.34 23.30
C GLU A 331 11.49 -9.64 22.71
N LYS A 332 12.30 -9.11 23.64
CA LYS A 332 13.51 -8.30 23.38
C LYS A 332 14.49 -9.09 22.53
N LEU A 333 14.80 -8.57 21.33
CA LEU A 333 15.75 -9.18 20.42
C LEU A 333 17.19 -8.91 20.88
N MET A 334 18.01 -9.96 21.01
CA MET A 334 19.46 -9.81 21.25
C MET A 334 20.12 -9.10 20.06
N LYS A 335 21.00 -8.14 20.34
CA LYS A 335 21.86 -7.49 19.35
C LYS A 335 23.25 -8.13 19.41
N TYR A 336 23.79 -8.53 18.26
CA TYR A 336 25.19 -8.90 18.16
C TYR A 336 26.05 -7.63 18.16
N ILE A 337 27.06 -7.60 19.03
CA ILE A 337 28.07 -6.54 19.06
C ILE A 337 29.37 -7.17 18.55
N PRO A 338 29.82 -6.85 17.33
CA PRO A 338 31.07 -7.36 16.80
C PRO A 338 32.26 -7.00 17.70
N TYR A 339 33.17 -7.96 17.90
CA TYR A 339 34.34 -7.80 18.77
C TYR A 339 35.23 -6.60 18.39
N HIS A 340 35.31 -6.26 17.10
CA HIS A 340 36.10 -5.12 16.63
C HIS A 340 35.52 -3.75 17.02
N ILE A 341 34.23 -3.66 17.40
CA ILE A 341 33.61 -2.42 17.88
C ILE A 341 34.00 -2.16 19.35
N LEU A 342 34.24 -3.22 20.13
CA LEU A 342 34.65 -3.12 21.54
C LEU A 342 36.10 -2.61 21.68
N ASN A 343 36.96 -2.88 20.71
CA ASN A 343 38.38 -2.47 20.73
C ASN A 343 38.64 -1.02 20.28
N LEU A 344 37.60 -0.23 19.99
CA LEU A 344 37.72 1.20 19.64
C LEU A 344 37.39 2.12 20.82
N GLN A 345 37.10 1.56 22.01
CA GLN A 345 36.81 2.31 23.24
C GLN A 345 37.84 2.08 24.36
N MET A 346 38.95 1.40 24.07
CA MET A 346 40.17 1.34 24.88
C MET A 346 41.32 1.93 24.09
#